data_AF-A0A6B8KBR2-F1
#
_entry.id   AF-A0A6B8KBR2-F1
#
_cell.length_a   1.000
_cell.length_b   1.000
_cell.length_c   1.000
_cell.angle_alpha   90.00
_cell.angle_beta   90.00
_cell.angle_gamma   90.00
#
_symmetry.space_group_name_H-M   'P 1'
#
loop_
_entity.id
_entity.type
_entity.pdbx_description
1 polymer ?
#
loop_
_entity_poly.entity_id
_entity_poly.type
_entity_poly.pdbx_seq_one_letter_code
_entity_poly.pdbx_strand_id
1 'polypeptide(L)'
;MTPDPKINCDGAAIVVLAGREWFIPVLAMRQSRIVVPGLMRLMPLLAELQSGRSSAMAKLGEEEFDVILDIVHAALTRAYPHLTRDAFLDFAISTPELIGALGIVTRQTGFFKTAEPGEKNVGEARGETPAPLNSSIG
;
A
#
# COMPACT_ATOMS: atom_id res chain seq x y z
N MET A 1 -4.20 -4.03 23.20
CA MET A 1 -5.30 -3.09 22.89
C MET A 1 -6.35 -3.82 22.04
N THR A 2 -7.60 -3.87 22.47
CA THR A 2 -8.69 -4.53 21.72
C THR A 2 -9.38 -3.56 20.76
N PRO A 3 -9.94 -4.03 19.62
CA PRO A 3 -10.80 -3.19 18.78
C PRO A 3 -12.00 -2.67 19.55
N ASP A 4 -12.50 -1.49 19.18
CA ASP A 4 -13.74 -0.95 19.72
C ASP A 4 -14.93 -1.87 19.32
N PRO A 5 -15.72 -2.38 20.28
CA PRO A 5 -16.81 -3.32 20.01
C PRO A 5 -17.92 -2.74 19.13
N LYS A 6 -18.00 -1.42 18.96
CA LYS A 6 -18.96 -0.76 18.07
C LYS A 6 -18.53 -0.80 16.61
N ILE A 7 -17.31 -1.23 16.33
CA ILE A 7 -16.74 -1.25 15.00
C ILE A 7 -16.79 -2.66 14.44
N ASN A 8 -17.57 -2.84 13.37
CA ASN A 8 -17.58 -4.09 12.64
C ASN A 8 -16.19 -4.31 12.00
N CYS A 9 -15.48 -5.31 12.49
CA CYS A 9 -14.19 -5.76 11.96
C CYS A 9 -14.32 -7.06 11.13
N ASP A 10 -15.54 -7.55 10.91
CA ASP A 10 -15.78 -8.74 10.09
C ASP A 10 -15.37 -8.44 8.64
N GLY A 11 -14.42 -9.22 8.13
CA GLY A 11 -13.84 -9.01 6.80
C GLY A 11 -12.91 -7.79 6.70
N ALA A 12 -12.55 -7.15 7.82
CA ALA A 12 -11.55 -6.10 7.83
C ALA A 12 -10.19 -6.67 7.40
N ALA A 13 -9.40 -5.85 6.68
CA ALA A 13 -8.04 -6.23 6.36
C ALA A 13 -7.19 -6.28 7.65
N ILE A 14 -6.17 -7.14 7.68
CA ILE A 14 -5.25 -7.27 8.80
C ILE A 14 -3.86 -6.82 8.35
N VAL A 15 -3.23 -5.95 9.14
CA VAL A 15 -1.83 -5.56 8.99
C VAL A 15 -1.02 -6.15 10.16
N VAL A 16 0.26 -6.45 9.93
CA VAL A 16 1.20 -6.82 10.99
C VAL A 16 2.12 -5.63 11.24
N LEU A 17 2.12 -5.13 12.48
CA LEU A 17 2.94 -4.01 12.92
C LEU A 17 3.53 -4.36 14.28
N ALA A 18 4.86 -4.25 14.41
CA ALA A 18 5.61 -4.57 15.63
C ALA A 18 5.30 -6.00 16.14
N GLY A 19 5.24 -6.96 15.20
CA GLY A 19 4.96 -8.37 15.51
C GLY A 19 3.53 -8.66 15.97
N ARG A 20 2.58 -7.72 15.79
CA ARG A 20 1.19 -7.86 16.21
C ARG A 20 0.22 -7.61 15.06
N GLU A 21 -0.87 -8.36 15.03
CA GLU A 21 -1.97 -8.16 14.09
C GLU A 21 -2.88 -7.00 14.49
N TRP A 22 -3.26 -6.18 13.51
CA TRP A 22 -4.16 -5.05 13.66
C TRP A 22 -5.21 -5.02 12.54
N PHE A 23 -6.49 -4.96 12.92
CA PHE A 23 -7.59 -4.73 11.99
C PHE A 23 -7.59 -3.31 11.40
N ILE A 24 -7.83 -3.24 10.09
CA ILE A 24 -8.10 -2.02 9.32
C ILE A 24 -9.49 -2.18 8.66
N PRO A 25 -10.57 -1.80 9.36
CA PRO A 25 -11.91 -1.78 8.78
C PRO A 25 -12.05 -0.71 7.71
N VAL A 26 -13.14 -0.76 6.96
CA VAL A 26 -13.51 0.30 6.01
C VAL A 26 -13.48 1.66 6.70
N LEU A 27 -12.72 2.58 6.11
CA LEU A 27 -12.47 3.91 6.64
C LEU A 27 -13.77 4.71 6.70
N ALA A 28 -14.01 5.38 7.83
CA ALA A 28 -15.05 6.40 7.90
C ALA A 28 -14.51 7.72 7.33
N MET A 29 -15.42 8.63 6.95
CA MET A 29 -15.06 9.92 6.37
C MET A 29 -14.07 10.72 7.23
N ARG A 30 -14.09 10.55 8.55
CA ARG A 30 -13.11 11.15 9.46
C ARG A 30 -11.68 10.73 9.13
N GLN A 31 -11.44 9.42 8.98
CA GLN A 31 -10.14 8.89 8.59
C GLN A 31 -9.82 9.23 7.12
N SER A 32 -10.80 9.15 6.22
CA SER A 32 -10.60 9.45 4.80
C SER A 32 -10.11 10.88 4.55
N ARG A 33 -10.49 11.85 5.40
CA ARG A 33 -9.99 13.23 5.36
C ARG A 33 -8.48 13.37 5.59
N ILE A 34 -7.84 12.36 6.18
CA ILE A 34 -6.39 12.30 6.38
C ILE A 34 -5.77 11.39 5.34
N VAL A 35 -6.34 10.18 5.20
CA VAL A 35 -5.81 9.14 4.32
C VAL A 35 -5.79 9.59 2.85
N VAL A 36 -6.89 10.11 2.32
CA VAL A 36 -6.99 10.44 0.89
C VAL A 36 -6.02 11.56 0.49
N PRO A 37 -5.96 12.72 1.18
CA PRO A 37 -4.97 13.74 0.87
C PRO A 37 -3.53 13.26 1.05
N GLY A 38 -3.25 12.43 2.07
CA GLY A 38 -1.94 11.83 2.26
C GLY A 38 -1.53 10.95 1.08
N LEU A 39 -2.42 10.06 0.63
CA LEU A 39 -2.17 9.22 -0.55
C LEU A 39 -1.95 10.05 -1.81
N MET A 40 -2.69 11.14 -2.00
CA MET A 40 -2.49 12.05 -3.13
C MET A 40 -1.08 12.67 -3.14
N ARG A 41 -0.53 13.02 -1.97
CA ARG A 41 0.85 13.52 -1.84
C ARG A 41 1.88 12.44 -2.17
N LEU A 42 1.61 11.20 -1.79
CA LEU A 42 2.49 10.06 -2.01
C LEU A 42 2.39 9.45 -3.43
N MET A 43 1.46 9.89 -4.28
CA MET A 43 1.26 9.29 -5.61
C MET A 43 2.55 9.16 -6.46
N PRO A 44 3.44 10.17 -6.52
CA PRO A 44 4.68 10.03 -7.28
C PRO A 44 5.56 8.89 -6.76
N LEU A 45 5.68 8.77 -5.44
CA LEU A 45 6.42 7.71 -4.76
C LEU A 45 5.77 6.33 -5.00
N LEU A 46 4.45 6.24 -4.86
CA LEU A 46 3.69 5.00 -5.05
C LEU A 46 3.80 4.48 -6.48
N ALA A 47 3.78 5.37 -7.48
CA ALA A 47 3.98 4.99 -8.88
C ALA A 47 5.37 4.41 -9.13
N GLU A 48 6.41 4.98 -8.51
CA GLU A 48 7.77 4.45 -8.61
C GLU A 48 7.92 3.09 -7.92
N LEU A 49 7.32 2.92 -6.72
CA LEU A 49 7.30 1.64 -6.01
C LEU A 49 6.64 0.53 -6.84
N GLN A 50 5.53 0.83 -7.53
CA GLN A 50 4.84 -0.12 -8.40
C GLN A 50 5.66 -0.51 -9.64
N SER A 51 6.48 0.40 -10.15
CA SER A 51 7.34 0.13 -11.31
C SER A 51 8.53 -0.79 -11.01
N GLY A 52 8.69 -1.25 -9.75
CA GLY A 52 9.77 -2.13 -9.33
C GLY A 52 11.14 -1.44 -9.28
N ARG A 53 11.18 -0.10 -9.40
CA ARG A 53 12.42 0.67 -9.32
C ARG A 53 12.91 0.68 -7.87
N SER A 54 14.04 0.03 -7.63
CA SER A 54 14.70 -0.01 -6.32
C SER A 54 15.04 1.37 -5.76
N SER A 55 15.10 2.40 -6.63
CA SER A 55 15.33 3.80 -6.25
C SER A 55 14.19 4.44 -5.47
N ALA A 56 12.97 3.88 -5.52
CA ALA A 56 11.81 4.50 -4.88
C ALA A 56 11.97 4.57 -3.35
N MET A 57 12.54 3.54 -2.74
CA MET A 57 12.86 3.55 -1.30
C MET A 57 13.95 4.57 -0.94
N ALA A 58 14.86 4.89 -1.86
CA ALA A 58 15.89 5.91 -1.65
C ALA A 58 15.31 7.35 -1.69
N LYS A 59 14.10 7.53 -2.22
CA LYS A 59 13.39 8.81 -2.27
C LYS A 59 12.42 9.00 -1.11
N LEU A 60 12.34 8.03 -0.19
CA LEU A 60 11.52 8.16 1.00
C LEU A 60 12.20 9.14 1.96
N GLY A 61 11.86 10.42 1.83
CA GLY A 61 12.30 11.48 2.72
C GLY A 61 11.51 11.46 4.03
N GLU A 62 11.92 12.35 4.94
CA GLU A 62 11.26 12.52 6.25
C GLU A 62 9.78 12.92 6.07
N GLU A 63 9.48 13.84 5.16
CA GLU A 63 8.11 14.30 4.89
C GLU A 63 7.22 13.18 4.35
N GLU A 64 7.70 12.39 3.38
CA GLU A 64 6.94 11.24 2.88
C GLU A 64 6.74 10.20 3.98
N PHE A 65 7.76 9.96 4.80
CA PHE A 65 7.69 9.02 5.91
C PHE A 65 6.62 9.44 6.92
N ASP A 66 6.59 10.72 7.30
CA ASP A 66 5.58 11.29 8.20
C ASP A 66 4.16 11.16 7.64
N VAL A 67 3.99 11.38 6.33
CA VAL A 67 2.69 11.18 5.68
C VAL A 67 2.26 9.71 5.72
N ILE A 68 3.20 8.76 5.57
CA ILE A 68 2.88 7.33 5.71
C ILE A 68 2.45 7.02 7.15
N LEU A 69 3.15 7.55 8.14
CA LEU A 69 2.78 7.41 9.56
C LEU A 69 1.38 7.97 9.82
N ASP A 70 1.05 9.15 9.29
CA ASP A 70 -0.28 9.76 9.37
C ASP A 70 -1.37 8.84 8.83
N ILE A 71 -1.15 8.30 7.63
CA ILE A 71 -2.11 7.45 6.93
C ILE A 71 -2.37 6.17 7.73
N VAL A 72 -1.30 5.48 8.15
CA VAL A 72 -1.41 4.21 8.87
C VAL A 72 -2.02 4.43 10.24
N HIS A 73 -1.60 5.47 10.98
CA HIS A 73 -2.20 5.83 12.26
C HIS A 73 -3.69 6.14 12.09
N ALA A 74 -4.05 7.01 11.16
CA ALA A 74 -5.45 7.36 10.91
C ALA A 74 -6.28 6.11 10.59
N ALA A 75 -5.78 5.21 9.74
CA ALA A 75 -6.46 3.96 9.42
C ALA A 75 -6.66 3.06 10.66
N LEU A 76 -5.64 2.92 11.52
CA LEU A 76 -5.74 2.16 12.77
C LEU A 76 -6.78 2.77 13.73
N THR A 77 -6.88 4.10 13.83
CA THR A 77 -7.87 4.74 14.72
C THR A 77 -9.32 4.36 14.40
N ARG A 78 -9.59 3.82 13.21
CA ARG A 78 -10.92 3.32 12.85
C ARG A 78 -11.37 2.18 13.76
N ALA A 79 -10.49 1.24 14.07
CA ALA A 79 -10.74 0.12 14.99
C ALA A 79 -10.26 0.41 16.42
N TYR A 80 -9.27 1.30 16.56
CA TYR A 80 -8.59 1.58 17.82
C TYR A 80 -8.65 3.08 18.15
N PRO A 81 -9.83 3.64 18.48
CA PRO A 81 -10.01 5.09 18.65
C PRO A 81 -9.18 5.70 19.80
N HIS A 82 -8.70 4.88 20.72
CA HIS A 82 -7.84 5.29 21.83
C HIS A 82 -6.33 5.20 21.51
N LEU A 83 -5.95 4.74 20.32
CA LEU A 83 -4.56 4.75 19.88
C LEU A 83 -4.13 6.18 19.59
N THR A 84 -3.38 6.78 20.50
CA THR A 84 -2.79 8.10 20.30
C THR A 84 -1.67 8.03 19.27
N ARG A 85 -1.30 9.20 18.71
CA ARG A 85 -0.18 9.28 17.78
C ARG A 85 1.14 8.91 18.47
N ASP A 86 1.40 9.48 19.65
CA ASP A 86 2.64 9.22 20.38
C ASP A 86 2.81 7.73 20.69
N ALA A 87 1.74 7.06 21.15
CA ALA A 87 1.78 5.63 21.40
C ALA A 87 2.04 4.80 20.13
N PHE A 88 1.57 5.25 18.97
CA PHE A 88 1.87 4.62 17.68
C PHE A 88 3.32 4.83 17.25
N LEU A 89 3.89 6.01 17.49
CA LEU A 89 5.29 6.32 17.18
C LEU A 89 6.28 5.55 18.06
N ASP A 90 5.86 5.15 19.27
CA ASP A 90 6.65 4.29 20.16
C ASP A 90 6.66 2.81 19.75
N PHE A 91 5.91 2.41 18.72
CA PHE A 91 5.94 1.02 18.26
C PHE A 91 7.26 0.71 17.56
N ALA A 92 7.82 -0.48 17.83
CA ALA A 92 8.98 -1.02 17.13
C ALA A 92 8.59 -1.54 15.73
N ILE A 93 8.05 -0.65 14.87
CA ILE A 93 7.65 -0.96 13.50
C ILE A 93 8.87 -0.82 12.58
N SER A 94 9.11 -1.85 11.77
CA SER A 94 10.08 -1.79 10.69
C SER A 94 9.49 -1.08 9.45
N THR A 95 10.35 -0.43 8.65
CA THR A 95 9.91 0.22 7.40
C THR A 95 9.12 -0.71 6.46
N PRO A 96 9.50 -1.99 6.25
CA PRO A 96 8.72 -2.90 5.41
C PRO A 96 7.31 -3.19 5.94
N GLU A 97 7.14 -3.32 7.26
CA GLU A 97 5.81 -3.48 7.88
C GLU A 97 4.94 -2.24 7.63
N LEU A 98 5.51 -1.05 7.79
CA LEU A 98 4.80 0.21 7.56
C LEU A 98 4.37 0.36 6.09
N ILE A 99 5.25 0.03 5.13
CA ILE A 99 4.93 0.03 3.70
C ILE A 99 3.88 -1.03 3.35
N GLY A 100 3.95 -2.21 3.96
CA GLY A 100 2.93 -3.25 3.82
C GLY A 100 1.56 -2.79 4.30
N ALA A 101 1.51 -2.12 5.46
CA ALA A 101 0.28 -1.52 5.99
C ALA A 101 -0.27 -0.41 5.08
N LEU A 102 0.59 0.48 4.59
CA LEU A 102 0.21 1.50 3.61
C LEU A 102 -0.43 0.89 2.36
N GLY A 103 0.15 -0.19 1.82
CA GLY A 103 -0.39 -0.89 0.66
C GLY A 103 -1.80 -1.45 0.89
N ILE A 104 -2.08 -1.94 2.11
CA ILE A 104 -3.42 -2.39 2.50
C ILE A 104 -4.40 -1.23 2.59
N VAL A 105 -4.04 -0.13 3.26
CA VAL A 105 -4.89 1.07 3.39
C VAL A 105 -5.19 1.66 2.00
N THR A 106 -4.18 1.73 1.16
CA THR A 106 -4.27 2.28 -0.20
C THR A 106 -5.32 1.55 -1.05
N ARG A 107 -5.37 0.21 -1.01
CA ARG A 107 -6.38 -0.57 -1.75
C ARG A 107 -7.82 -0.28 -1.33
N GLN A 108 -8.06 0.07 -0.06
CA GLN A 108 -9.41 0.38 0.42
C GLN A 108 -9.96 1.70 -0.11
N THR A 109 -9.10 2.59 -0.60
CA THR A 109 -9.50 3.92 -1.08
C THR A 109 -9.96 3.95 -2.53
N GLY A 110 -9.79 2.84 -3.27
CA GLY A 110 -10.19 2.74 -4.68
C GLY A 110 -9.29 3.51 -5.66
N PHE A 111 -8.23 4.19 -5.19
CA PHE A 111 -7.27 4.89 -6.05
C PHE A 111 -6.41 3.96 -6.91
N PHE A 112 -6.26 2.70 -6.51
CA PHE A 112 -5.41 1.73 -7.19
C PHE A 112 -6.21 0.47 -7.49
N LYS A 113 -6.14 0.01 -8.75
CA LYS A 113 -6.72 -1.28 -9.13
C LYS A 113 -5.96 -2.39 -8.41
N THR A 114 -6.71 -3.31 -7.80
CA THR A 114 -6.17 -4.62 -7.41
C THR A 114 -5.72 -5.30 -8.70
N ALA A 115 -4.43 -5.63 -8.82
CA ALA A 115 -4.01 -6.60 -9.82
C ALA A 115 -4.68 -7.92 -9.48
N GLU A 116 -5.61 -8.38 -10.31
CA GLU A 116 -6.23 -9.69 -10.12
C GLU A 116 -5.13 -10.76 -10.25
N PRO A 117 -5.18 -11.84 -9.44
CA PRO A 117 -4.26 -12.95 -9.60
C PRO A 117 -4.57 -13.67 -10.92
N GLY A 118 -3.97 -13.18 -12.02
CA GLY A 118 -4.25 -13.65 -13.38
C GLY A 118 -3.82 -12.69 -14.50
N GLU A 119 -3.61 -11.40 -14.23
CA GLU A 119 -3.13 -10.48 -15.26
C GLU A 119 -1.63 -10.70 -15.53
N LYS A 120 -1.34 -11.54 -16.53
CA LYS A 120 -0.04 -11.53 -17.22
C LYS A 120 0.21 -10.10 -17.69
N ASN A 121 1.40 -9.56 -17.38
CA ASN A 121 1.91 -8.35 -18.01
C ASN A 121 1.84 -8.51 -19.53
N VAL A 122 0.82 -7.95 -20.19
CA VAL A 122 0.81 -7.77 -21.65
C VAL A 122 1.65 -6.55 -21.96
N GLY A 123 2.95 -6.70 -21.73
CA GLY A 123 4.01 -5.93 -22.34
C GLY A 123 4.67 -6.79 -23.42
N GLU A 124 3.89 -7.41 -24.28
CA GLU A 124 4.42 -8.09 -25.46
C GLU A 124 4.73 -7.01 -26.49
N ALA A 125 5.98 -6.55 -26.46
CA ALA A 125 6.57 -5.75 -27.50
C ALA A 125 6.32 -6.45 -28.85
N ARG A 126 5.46 -5.84 -29.68
CA ARG A 126 5.46 -6.11 -31.12
C ARG A 126 6.84 -5.73 -31.65
N GLY A 127 7.70 -6.73 -31.82
CA GLY A 127 8.99 -6.63 -32.48
C GLY A 127 9.16 -7.81 -33.43
N GLU A 128 8.81 -7.57 -34.69
CA GLU A 128 9.35 -8.20 -35.91
C GLU A 128 9.60 -9.72 -35.92
N THR A 129 8.74 -10.43 -36.64
CA THR A 129 9.04 -11.74 -37.22
C THR A 129 10.06 -11.57 -38.36
N PRO A 130 11.28 -12.14 -38.31
CA PRO A 130 12.11 -12.29 -39.49
C PRO A 130 11.59 -13.49 -40.30
N ALA A 131 11.34 -13.29 -41.59
CA ALA A 131 10.97 -14.36 -42.51
C ALA A 131 12.11 -15.39 -42.67
N PRO A 132 11.82 -16.71 -42.70
CA PRO A 132 12.86 -17.70 -43.00
C PRO A 132 13.16 -17.72 -44.51
N LEU A 133 14.39 -17.33 -44.87
CA LEU A 133 15.02 -17.63 -46.15
C LEU A 133 15.33 -19.15 -46.20
N ASN A 134 14.52 -19.88 -46.96
CA ASN A 134 14.72 -21.30 -47.22
C ASN A 134 15.99 -21.49 -48.07
N SER A 135 17.04 -22.05 -47.49
CA SER A 135 18.25 -22.51 -48.20
C SER A 135 18.14 -24.03 -48.36
N SER A 136 17.60 -24.48 -49.49
CA SER A 136 17.73 -25.88 -49.90
C SER A 136 19.09 -26.08 -50.56
N ILE A 137 19.94 -26.83 -49.85
CA ILE A 137 21.07 -27.58 -50.39
C ILE A 137 20.48 -28.81 -51.08
N GLY A 138 20.79 -28.99 -52.37
CA GLY A 138 20.38 -30.13 -53.19
C GLY A 138 20.58 -29.85 -54.67
#